data_AF-A0A4P8RMA0-F1
#
_entry.id   AF-A0A4P8RMA0-F1
#
_cell.length_a   1.000
_cell.length_b   1.000
_cell.length_c   1.000
_cell.angle_alpha   90.00
_cell.angle_beta   90.00
_cell.angle_gamma   90.00
#
_symmetry.space_group_name_H-M   'P 1'
#
loop_
_entity.id
_entity.type
_entity.pdbx_description
1 polymer ?
#
loop_
_entity_poly.entity_id
_entity_poly.type
_entity_poly.pdbx_seq_one_letter_code
_entity_poly.pdbx_strand_id
1 'polypeptide(L)'
;MENLLNQLPPEALDELQGLIAKLVQQYQPEKIICFGCNHHHNRLQSCFTEASSQAQADYYLLVIVASATRREHDMQDFINAYYTGGAVTVLPHPQEMIVRAVQEQNTFFVQVLQDGLLLYAATGFVQAQAFPVIDPKQQLKKAEQAYRCRHERAYGFLFAARKCLSQGYLQLAVFQLHQAVEQSCCMLVNVCMGYRSDIHNIGRLLRLCGCFYPGAAALFPQRTQE
;
A
#
# COMPACT_ATOMS: atom_id res chain seq x y z
N MET A 1 -13.63 10.86 13.17
CA MET A 1 -12.88 10.60 11.93
C MET A 1 -13.57 11.39 10.85
N GLU A 2 -12.94 12.48 10.42
CA GLU A 2 -13.40 13.27 9.29
C GLU A 2 -13.49 12.37 8.06
N ASN A 3 -14.57 12.51 7.31
CA ASN A 3 -14.89 11.68 6.15
C ASN A 3 -13.70 11.73 5.17
N LEU A 4 -13.06 10.58 4.87
CA LEU A 4 -11.90 10.50 3.96
C LEU A 4 -12.14 11.20 2.60
N LEU A 5 -13.41 11.33 2.20
CA LEU A 5 -13.86 12.04 1.00
C LEU A 5 -13.91 13.57 1.11
N ASN A 6 -14.16 14.13 2.31
CA ASN A 6 -14.42 15.56 2.46
C ASN A 6 -13.15 16.43 2.39
N GLN A 7 -11.98 15.81 2.17
CA GLN A 7 -10.70 16.49 2.04
C GLN A 7 -10.11 16.39 0.63
N LEU A 8 -10.77 15.69 -0.30
CA LEU A 8 -10.28 15.57 -1.67
C LEU A 8 -10.72 16.79 -2.51
N PRO A 9 -9.78 17.46 -3.22
CA PRO A 9 -10.16 18.45 -4.22
C PRO A 9 -11.05 17.79 -5.30
N PRO A 10 -12.08 18.49 -5.81
CA PRO A 10 -13.00 17.93 -6.81
C PRO A 10 -12.28 17.32 -8.03
N GLU A 11 -11.23 17.98 -8.51
CA GLU A 11 -10.42 17.52 -9.66
C GLU A 11 -9.73 16.18 -9.39
N ALA A 12 -9.18 15.98 -8.18
CA ALA A 12 -8.53 14.73 -7.80
C ALA A 12 -9.54 13.58 -7.65
N LEU A 13 -10.78 13.90 -7.31
CA LEU A 13 -11.88 12.93 -7.26
C LEU A 13 -12.31 12.50 -8.66
N ASP A 14 -12.40 13.43 -9.62
CA ASP A 14 -12.74 13.14 -11.01
C ASP A 14 -11.68 12.24 -11.68
N GLU A 15 -10.39 12.54 -11.47
CA GLU A 15 -9.30 11.69 -11.97
C GLU A 15 -9.34 10.28 -11.36
N LEU A 16 -9.57 10.19 -10.03
CA LEU A 16 -9.72 8.91 -9.35
C LEU A 16 -10.92 8.14 -9.90
N GLN A 17 -12.07 8.78 -10.08
CA GLN A 17 -13.25 8.14 -10.68
C GLN A 17 -12.98 7.62 -12.10
N GLY A 18 -12.23 8.37 -12.90
CA GLY A 18 -11.77 7.93 -14.22
C GLY A 18 -10.91 6.66 -14.15
N LEU A 19 -9.98 6.58 -13.19
CA LEU A 19 -9.20 5.36 -12.94
C LEU A 19 -10.11 4.19 -12.50
N ILE A 20 -11.04 4.44 -11.58
CA ILE A 20 -11.98 3.43 -11.08
C ILE A 20 -12.83 2.86 -12.22
N ALA A 21 -13.36 3.70 -13.11
CA ALA A 21 -14.11 3.24 -14.28
C ALA A 21 -13.28 2.32 -15.19
N LYS A 22 -12.00 2.65 -15.44
CA LYS A 22 -11.09 1.81 -16.22
C LYS A 22 -10.79 0.49 -15.53
N LEU A 23 -10.57 0.49 -14.22
CA LEU A 23 -10.39 -0.73 -13.43
C LEU A 23 -11.62 -1.63 -13.49
N VAL A 24 -12.82 -1.05 -13.40
CA VAL A 24 -14.08 -1.77 -13.51
C VAL A 24 -14.22 -2.43 -14.88
N GLN A 25 -13.94 -1.68 -15.96
CA GLN A 25 -14.01 -2.19 -17.33
C GLN A 25 -13.01 -3.34 -17.57
N GLN A 26 -11.77 -3.21 -17.11
CA GLN A 26 -10.69 -4.14 -17.42
C GLN A 26 -10.69 -5.38 -16.53
N TYR A 27 -10.99 -5.23 -15.23
CA TYR A 27 -10.80 -6.30 -14.24
C TYR A 27 -12.10 -6.84 -13.65
N GLN A 28 -13.23 -6.17 -13.87
CA GLN A 28 -14.55 -6.55 -13.33
C GLN A 28 -14.48 -6.91 -11.83
N PRO A 29 -13.95 -6.01 -10.99
CA PRO A 29 -13.87 -6.25 -9.56
C PRO A 29 -15.27 -6.32 -8.95
N GLU A 30 -15.40 -6.94 -7.81
CA GLU A 30 -16.63 -6.95 -7.01
C GLU A 30 -16.73 -5.68 -6.17
N LYS A 31 -15.60 -5.23 -5.63
CA LYS A 31 -15.49 -3.97 -4.87
C LYS A 31 -14.16 -3.29 -5.07
N ILE A 32 -14.16 -1.97 -4.94
CA ILE A 32 -12.95 -1.17 -4.77
C ILE A 32 -13.13 -0.29 -3.54
N ILE A 33 -12.21 -0.40 -2.60
CA ILE A 33 -12.24 0.32 -1.33
C ILE A 33 -10.92 1.08 -1.18
N CYS A 34 -10.99 2.39 -0.95
CA CYS A 34 -9.85 3.21 -0.60
C CYS A 34 -9.67 3.19 0.92
N PHE A 35 -8.52 2.71 1.39
CA PHE A 35 -8.23 2.59 2.83
C PHE A 35 -7.22 3.63 3.33
N GLY A 36 -6.71 4.49 2.45
CA GLY A 36 -5.83 5.57 2.82
C GLY A 36 -5.58 6.51 1.66
N CYS A 37 -5.22 7.75 1.99
CA CYS A 37 -4.77 8.74 1.02
C CYS A 37 -3.69 9.63 1.65
N ASN A 38 -2.68 10.02 0.86
CA ASN A 38 -1.71 11.03 1.24
C ASN A 38 -1.79 12.21 0.26
N HIS A 39 -2.05 13.41 0.79
CA HIS A 39 -2.12 14.62 -0.01
C HIS A 39 -0.77 15.31 -0.06
N HIS A 40 -0.34 15.64 -1.27
CA HIS A 40 0.87 16.40 -1.54
C HIS A 40 0.47 17.74 -2.14
N HIS A 41 0.94 18.82 -1.54
CA HIS A 41 0.77 20.16 -2.09
C HIS A 41 2.13 20.67 -2.54
N ASN A 42 2.38 20.65 -3.84
CA ASN A 42 3.62 21.16 -4.39
C ASN A 42 3.38 22.57 -4.94
N ARG A 43 4.02 23.56 -4.32
CA ARG A 43 3.93 24.96 -4.74
C ARG A 43 5.28 25.39 -5.28
N LEU A 44 5.34 25.63 -6.59
CA LEU A 44 6.52 26.22 -7.21
C LEU A 44 6.31 27.73 -7.31
N GLN A 45 7.21 28.46 -6.66
CA GLN A 45 7.31 29.89 -6.83
C GLN A 45 8.74 30.21 -7.24
N SER A 46 8.89 30.79 -8.42
CA SER A 46 10.19 31.09 -9.03
C SER A 46 10.09 32.39 -9.80
N CYS A 47 11.21 33.10 -9.93
CA CYS A 47 11.30 34.23 -10.85
C CYS A 47 11.42 33.80 -12.32
N PHE A 48 11.51 32.49 -12.59
CA PHE A 48 11.68 31.93 -13.93
C PHE A 48 10.43 31.25 -14.50
N THR A 49 9.37 31.07 -13.70
CA THR A 49 8.09 30.50 -14.15
C THR A 49 6.95 31.07 -13.33
N GLU A 50 5.75 31.11 -13.91
CA GLU A 50 4.54 31.45 -13.18
C GLU A 50 4.35 30.51 -11.99
N ALA A 51 3.78 31.07 -10.91
CA ALA A 51 3.51 30.31 -9.71
C ALA A 51 2.51 29.20 -10.04
N SER A 52 2.95 27.95 -9.91
CA SER A 52 2.09 26.79 -10.09
C SER A 52 1.87 26.10 -8.75
N SER A 53 0.63 25.67 -8.53
CA SER A 53 0.29 24.78 -7.43
C SER A 53 -0.30 23.52 -8.03
N GLN A 54 0.29 22.38 -7.72
CA GLN A 54 -0.21 21.08 -8.14
C GLN A 54 -0.57 20.29 -6.89
N ALA A 55 -1.86 19.97 -6.77
CA ALA A 55 -2.34 19.03 -5.77
C ALA A 55 -2.16 17.62 -6.34
N GLN A 56 -1.40 16.78 -5.66
CA GLN A 56 -1.26 15.36 -5.98
C GLN A 56 -1.76 14.54 -4.80
N ALA A 57 -2.33 13.39 -5.08
CA ALA A 57 -2.80 12.48 -4.05
C ALA A 57 -2.31 11.07 -4.33
N ASP A 58 -1.69 10.46 -3.32
CA ASP A 58 -1.42 9.03 -3.33
C ASP A 58 -2.61 8.30 -2.73
N TYR A 59 -3.06 7.22 -3.38
CA TYR A 59 -4.19 6.41 -2.91
C TYR A 59 -3.78 4.97 -2.62
N TYR A 60 -4.45 4.37 -1.65
CA TYR A 60 -4.25 2.99 -1.26
C TYR A 60 -5.56 2.22 -1.41
N LEU A 61 -5.59 1.27 -2.36
CA LEU A 61 -6.82 0.60 -2.79
C LEU A 61 -6.78 -0.89 -2.45
N LEU A 62 -7.82 -1.38 -1.78
CA LEU A 62 -8.18 -2.79 -1.73
C LEU A 62 -9.15 -3.07 -2.89
N VAL A 63 -8.77 -3.99 -3.78
CA VAL A 63 -9.61 -4.41 -4.91
C VAL A 63 -10.06 -5.83 -4.68
N ILE A 64 -11.36 -6.05 -4.52
CA ILE A 64 -11.94 -7.38 -4.32
C ILE A 64 -12.27 -7.96 -5.69
N VAL A 65 -11.74 -9.14 -5.99
CA VAL A 65 -11.93 -9.83 -7.28
C VAL A 65 -12.57 -11.21 -7.07
N ALA A 66 -13.26 -11.71 -8.10
CA ALA A 66 -13.96 -12.99 -8.01
C ALA A 66 -13.04 -14.22 -7.94
N SER A 67 -11.79 -14.13 -8.42
CA SER A 67 -10.86 -15.26 -8.39
C SER A 67 -9.43 -14.85 -8.12
N ALA A 68 -8.67 -15.77 -7.52
CA ALA A 68 -7.27 -15.63 -7.12
C ALA A 68 -6.28 -15.57 -8.30
N THR A 69 -6.66 -14.97 -9.42
CA THR A 69 -5.69 -14.63 -10.46
C THR A 69 -4.73 -13.60 -9.89
N ARG A 70 -3.50 -14.03 -9.56
CA ARG A 70 -2.39 -13.16 -9.13
C ARG A 70 -2.04 -12.17 -10.24
N ARG A 71 -2.87 -11.15 -10.43
CA ARG A 71 -2.71 -10.05 -11.36
C ARG A 71 -2.32 -8.77 -10.63
N GLU A 72 -1.65 -8.91 -9.49
CA GLU A 72 -1.21 -7.76 -8.71
C GLU A 72 -0.25 -6.87 -9.51
N HIS A 73 0.77 -7.47 -10.13
CA HIS A 73 1.70 -6.74 -10.98
C HIS A 73 0.99 -6.13 -12.19
N ASP A 74 0.23 -6.92 -12.95
CA ASP A 74 -0.53 -6.43 -14.10
C ASP A 74 -1.48 -5.27 -13.75
N MET A 75 -2.22 -5.38 -12.65
CA MET A 75 -3.14 -4.33 -12.20
C MET A 75 -2.39 -3.10 -11.73
N GLN A 76 -1.28 -3.27 -11.02
CA GLN A 76 -0.44 -2.15 -10.60
C GLN A 76 0.15 -1.41 -11.80
N ASP A 77 0.65 -2.14 -12.80
CA ASP A 77 1.27 -1.58 -14.00
C ASP A 77 0.22 -0.87 -14.86
N PHE A 78 -0.98 -1.46 -14.99
CA PHE A 78 -2.13 -0.79 -15.60
C PHE A 78 -2.43 0.54 -14.92
N ILE A 79 -2.50 0.57 -13.58
CA ILE A 79 -2.78 1.81 -12.85
C ILE A 79 -1.66 2.84 -13.08
N ASN A 80 -0.39 2.43 -12.99
CA ASN A 80 0.75 3.32 -13.22
C ASN A 80 0.76 3.92 -14.63
N ALA A 81 0.22 3.21 -15.63
CA ALA A 81 0.13 3.69 -17.01
C ALA A 81 -0.99 4.71 -17.24
N TYR A 82 -2.06 4.68 -16.43
CA TYR A 82 -3.25 5.50 -16.65
C TYR A 82 -3.44 6.66 -15.69
N TYR A 83 -2.90 6.58 -14.47
CA TYR A 83 -3.10 7.59 -13.44
C TYR A 83 -1.86 8.45 -13.25
N THR A 84 -2.01 9.75 -13.45
CA THR A 84 -0.92 10.74 -13.37
C THR A 84 -1.06 11.71 -12.19
N GLY A 85 -2.17 11.67 -11.45
CA GLY A 85 -2.48 12.55 -10.32
C GLY A 85 -1.73 12.23 -9.01
N GLY A 86 -0.77 11.30 -9.04
CA GLY A 86 -0.02 10.80 -7.89
C GLY A 86 0.27 9.32 -8.00
N ALA A 87 0.60 8.66 -6.89
CA ALA A 87 0.84 7.22 -6.86
C ALA A 87 -0.35 6.44 -6.29
N VAL A 88 -0.79 5.40 -6.98
CA VAL A 88 -1.81 4.48 -6.45
C VAL A 88 -1.15 3.16 -6.11
N THR A 89 -1.35 2.66 -4.89
CA THR A 89 -0.92 1.32 -4.49
C THR A 89 -2.13 0.42 -4.41
N VAL A 90 -2.14 -0.68 -5.17
CA VAL A 90 -3.26 -1.61 -5.22
C VAL A 90 -2.94 -2.92 -4.53
N LEU A 91 -3.89 -3.41 -3.74
CA LEU A 91 -3.88 -4.71 -3.07
C LEU A 91 -5.10 -5.51 -3.56
N PRO A 92 -4.97 -6.30 -4.64
CA PRO A 92 -6.06 -7.12 -5.14
C PRO A 92 -6.15 -8.45 -4.38
N HIS A 93 -7.35 -8.79 -3.89
CA HIS A 93 -7.60 -10.01 -3.12
C HIS A 93 -8.92 -10.67 -3.51
N PRO A 94 -8.97 -12.02 -3.57
CA PRO A 94 -10.22 -12.73 -3.80
C PRO A 94 -11.14 -12.64 -2.59
N GLN A 95 -12.45 -12.56 -2.83
CA GLN A 95 -13.44 -12.45 -1.76
C GLN A 95 -13.32 -13.57 -0.73
N GLU A 96 -13.07 -14.82 -1.14
CA GLU A 96 -13.01 -15.93 -0.17
C GLU A 96 -11.83 -15.79 0.79
N MET A 97 -10.70 -15.22 0.34
CA MET A 97 -9.56 -15.00 1.23
C MET A 97 -9.83 -13.89 2.23
N ILE A 98 -10.49 -12.82 1.80
CA ILE A 98 -10.91 -11.73 2.67
C ILE A 98 -11.88 -12.25 3.74
N VAL A 99 -12.88 -13.04 3.35
CA VAL A 99 -13.85 -13.63 4.30
C VAL A 99 -13.13 -14.50 5.35
N ARG A 100 -12.21 -15.36 4.94
CA ARG A 100 -11.40 -16.17 5.88
C ARG A 100 -10.57 -15.28 6.80
N ALA A 101 -9.90 -14.26 6.26
CA ALA A 101 -9.09 -13.35 7.05
C ALA A 101 -9.92 -12.57 8.08
N VAL A 102 -11.14 -12.14 7.72
CA VAL A 102 -12.08 -11.51 8.66
C VAL A 102 -12.50 -12.48 9.76
N GLN A 103 -12.82 -13.74 9.43
CA GLN A 103 -13.14 -14.78 10.42
C GLN A 103 -11.97 -15.02 11.40
N GLU A 104 -10.73 -14.92 10.92
CA GLU A 104 -9.51 -15.03 11.73
C GLU A 104 -9.14 -13.74 12.49
N GLN A 105 -10.02 -12.73 12.49
CA GLN A 105 -9.81 -11.42 13.10
C GLN A 105 -8.53 -10.75 12.57
N ASN A 106 -8.33 -10.76 11.25
CA ASN A 106 -7.27 -9.99 10.62
C ASN A 106 -7.62 -8.50 10.67
N THR A 107 -6.82 -7.72 11.41
CA THR A 107 -7.07 -6.30 11.66
C THR A 107 -7.14 -5.48 10.37
N PHE A 108 -6.28 -5.75 9.38
CA PHE A 108 -6.28 -5.01 8.12
C PHE A 108 -7.63 -5.12 7.41
N PHE A 109 -8.08 -6.35 7.12
CA PHE A 109 -9.32 -6.55 6.36
C PHE A 109 -10.55 -6.10 7.14
N VAL A 110 -10.58 -6.30 8.46
CA VAL A 110 -11.68 -5.82 9.30
C VAL A 110 -11.78 -4.29 9.24
N GLN A 111 -10.67 -3.57 9.46
CA GLN A 111 -10.65 -2.10 9.43
C GLN A 111 -10.98 -1.55 8.05
N VAL A 112 -10.38 -2.11 6.98
CA VAL A 112 -10.63 -1.64 5.61
C VAL A 112 -12.10 -1.82 5.21
N LEU A 113 -12.73 -2.92 5.60
CA LEU A 113 -14.15 -3.15 5.27
C LEU A 113 -15.12 -2.34 6.14
N GLN A 114 -14.69 -1.95 7.35
CA GLN A 114 -15.49 -1.13 8.28
C GLN A 114 -15.39 0.37 7.99
N ASP A 115 -14.16 0.87 7.88
CA ASP A 115 -13.85 2.30 7.89
C ASP A 115 -13.33 2.79 6.53
N GLY A 116 -13.02 1.87 5.61
CA GLY A 116 -12.56 2.22 4.28
C GLY A 116 -13.66 2.85 3.43
N LEU A 117 -13.23 3.73 2.53
CA LEU A 117 -14.11 4.42 1.60
C LEU A 117 -14.48 3.51 0.42
N LEU A 118 -15.75 3.14 0.31
CA LEU A 118 -16.25 2.40 -0.84
C LEU A 118 -16.27 3.29 -2.10
N LEU A 119 -15.43 2.96 -3.09
CA LEU A 119 -15.37 3.66 -4.38
C LEU A 119 -16.22 2.98 -5.45
N TYR A 120 -16.39 1.66 -5.37
CA TYR A 120 -17.18 0.89 -6.32
C TYR A 120 -17.68 -0.41 -5.68
N ALA A 121 -18.90 -0.84 -6.06
CA ALA A 121 -19.44 -2.16 -5.77
C ALA A 121 -20.27 -2.66 -6.96
N ALA A 122 -20.09 -3.93 -7.35
CA ALA A 122 -20.90 -4.57 -8.36
C ALA A 122 -22.37 -4.74 -7.90
N THR A 123 -23.32 -4.68 -8.84
CA THR A 123 -24.75 -4.83 -8.57
C THR A 123 -25.07 -6.20 -7.95
N GLY A 124 -25.90 -6.21 -6.91
CA GLY A 124 -26.34 -7.44 -6.22
C GLY A 124 -25.46 -7.88 -5.05
N PHE A 125 -24.42 -7.11 -4.71
CA PHE A 125 -23.61 -7.40 -3.54
C PHE A 125 -24.35 -7.08 -2.24
N VAL A 126 -24.50 -8.07 -1.36
CA VAL A 126 -25.04 -7.88 -0.02
C VAL A 126 -23.87 -7.65 0.95
N GLN A 127 -23.86 -6.51 1.63
CA GLN A 127 -22.90 -6.24 2.69
C GLN A 127 -23.17 -7.20 3.86
N ALA A 128 -22.30 -8.19 4.05
CA ALA A 128 -22.52 -9.24 5.04
C ALA A 128 -21.88 -8.90 6.40
N GLN A 129 -22.74 -8.99 7.42
CA GLN A 129 -22.51 -9.33 8.84
C GLN A 129 -21.75 -8.36 9.76
N ALA A 130 -22.12 -8.43 11.04
CA ALA A 130 -21.39 -7.82 12.14
C ALA A 130 -19.93 -8.29 12.09
N PHE A 131 -19.02 -7.33 12.03
CA PHE A 131 -17.59 -7.62 12.09
C PHE A 131 -17.21 -8.14 13.47
N PRO A 132 -16.27 -9.09 13.57
CA PRO A 132 -15.81 -9.56 14.86
C PRO A 132 -15.15 -8.42 15.63
N VAL A 133 -15.33 -8.40 16.94
CA VAL A 133 -14.58 -7.51 17.82
C VAL A 133 -13.12 -7.96 17.81
N ILE A 134 -12.22 -7.06 17.45
CA ILE A 134 -10.77 -7.32 17.47
C ILE A 134 -10.33 -7.40 18.94
N ASP A 135 -9.73 -8.53 19.35
CA ASP A 135 -9.06 -8.64 20.65
C ASP A 135 -7.69 -7.92 20.62
N PRO A 136 -7.50 -6.82 21.37
CA PRO A 136 -6.24 -6.10 21.39
C PRO A 136 -5.05 -6.94 21.85
N LYS A 137 -5.27 -7.93 22.74
CA LYS A 137 -4.21 -8.83 23.22
C LYS A 137 -3.76 -9.78 22.11
N GLN A 138 -4.71 -10.33 21.36
CA GLN A 138 -4.41 -11.18 20.21
C GLN A 138 -3.70 -10.38 19.10
N GLN A 139 -4.14 -9.15 18.84
CA GLN A 139 -3.50 -8.26 17.88
C GLN A 139 -2.04 -7.96 18.27
N LEU A 140 -1.78 -7.60 19.53
CA LEU A 140 -0.43 -7.37 20.03
C LEU A 140 0.45 -8.61 19.86
N LYS A 141 -0.06 -9.79 20.22
CA LYS A 141 0.67 -11.05 20.05
C LYS A 141 1.02 -11.34 18.59
N LYS A 142 0.07 -11.13 17.65
CA LYS A 142 0.32 -11.29 16.20
C LYS A 142 1.40 -10.31 15.72
N ALA A 143 1.34 -9.05 16.15
CA ALA A 143 2.32 -8.02 15.81
C ALA A 143 3.71 -8.34 16.36
N GLU A 144 3.83 -8.77 17.62
CA GLU A 144 5.10 -9.20 18.22
C GLU A 144 5.72 -10.38 17.47
N GLN A 145 4.90 -11.36 17.07
CA GLN A 145 5.38 -12.51 16.29
C GLN A 145 5.87 -12.08 14.89
N ALA A 146 5.11 -11.22 14.21
CA ALA A 146 5.49 -10.64 12.94
C ALA A 146 6.80 -9.84 13.04
N TYR A 147 6.93 -9.02 14.08
CA TYR A 147 8.14 -8.27 14.40
C TYR A 147 9.33 -9.21 14.57
N ARG A 148 9.28 -10.17 15.50
CA ARG A 148 10.41 -11.07 15.80
C ARG A 148 10.89 -11.81 14.55
N CYS A 149 9.97 -12.42 13.81
CA CYS A 149 10.30 -13.21 12.62
C CYS A 149 10.97 -12.37 11.51
N ARG A 150 10.46 -11.16 11.24
CA ARG A 150 10.97 -10.32 10.16
C ARG A 150 12.19 -9.49 10.59
N HIS A 151 12.25 -9.06 11.85
CA HIS A 151 13.36 -8.30 12.41
C HIS A 151 14.66 -9.09 12.33
N GLU A 152 14.67 -10.35 12.77
CA GLU A 152 15.87 -11.20 12.70
C GLU A 152 16.38 -11.36 11.27
N ARG A 153 15.47 -11.53 10.31
CA ARG A 153 15.81 -11.62 8.87
C ARG A 153 16.40 -10.31 8.35
N ALA A 154 15.73 -9.18 8.60
CA ALA A 154 16.20 -7.86 8.18
C ALA A 154 17.59 -7.54 8.78
N TYR A 155 17.77 -7.84 10.07
CA TYR A 155 19.04 -7.67 10.75
C TYR A 155 20.14 -8.58 10.18
N GLY A 156 19.82 -9.84 9.89
CA GLY A 156 20.77 -10.77 9.25
C GLY A 156 21.28 -10.27 7.90
N PHE A 157 20.39 -9.75 7.06
CA PHE A 157 20.78 -9.12 5.80
C PHE A 157 21.63 -7.86 5.99
N LEU A 158 21.27 -6.98 6.93
CA LEU A 158 22.05 -5.79 7.24
C LEU A 158 23.46 -6.16 7.76
N PHE A 159 23.55 -7.16 8.62
CA PHE A 159 24.82 -7.67 9.12
C PHE A 159 25.68 -8.22 7.97
N ALA A 160 25.11 -9.02 7.08
CA ALA A 160 25.80 -9.54 5.90
C ALA A 160 26.28 -8.42 4.96
N ALA A 161 25.46 -7.38 4.76
CA ALA A 161 25.82 -6.21 3.97
C ALA A 161 27.07 -5.51 4.53
N ARG A 162 27.12 -5.29 5.85
CA ARG A 162 28.28 -4.69 6.53
C ARG A 162 29.55 -5.52 6.35
N LYS A 163 29.43 -6.86 6.40
CA LYS A 163 30.57 -7.76 6.15
C LYS A 163 31.07 -7.69 4.72
N CYS A 164 30.17 -7.74 3.74
CA CYS A 164 30.50 -7.60 2.32
C CYS A 164 31.19 -6.26 2.05
N LEU A 165 30.67 -5.17 2.63
CA LEU A 165 31.25 -3.83 2.52
C LEU A 165 32.67 -3.78 3.08
N SER A 166 32.91 -4.34 4.28
CA SER A 166 34.24 -4.37 4.90
C SER A 166 35.27 -5.20 4.12
N GLN A 167 34.81 -6.12 3.28
CA GLN A 167 35.64 -6.98 2.43
C GLN A 167 35.80 -6.45 1.00
N GLY A 168 35.19 -5.30 0.66
CA GLY A 168 35.23 -4.74 -0.69
C GLY A 168 34.27 -5.39 -1.69
N TYR A 169 33.38 -6.30 -1.26
CA TYR A 169 32.37 -6.93 -2.11
C TYR A 169 31.15 -6.00 -2.28
N LEU A 170 31.35 -4.88 -2.99
CA LEU A 170 30.39 -3.78 -3.08
C LEU A 170 29.04 -4.22 -3.69
N GLN A 171 29.06 -4.97 -4.79
CA GLN A 171 27.82 -5.44 -5.44
C GLN A 171 26.99 -6.33 -4.51
N LEU A 172 27.66 -7.23 -3.78
CA LEU A 172 27.01 -8.11 -2.84
C LEU A 172 26.49 -7.35 -1.61
N ALA A 173 27.23 -6.32 -1.16
CA ALA A 173 26.77 -5.44 -0.09
C ALA A 173 25.46 -4.72 -0.47
N VAL A 174 25.36 -4.19 -1.69
CA VAL A 174 24.14 -3.54 -2.20
C VAL A 174 22.97 -4.53 -2.26
N PHE A 175 23.20 -5.74 -2.77
CA PHE A 175 22.17 -6.78 -2.81
C PHE A 175 21.65 -7.13 -1.40
N GLN A 176 22.54 -7.26 -0.41
CA GLN A 176 22.13 -7.54 0.97
C GLN A 176 21.41 -6.35 1.61
N LEU A 177 21.78 -5.10 1.28
CA LEU A 177 21.04 -3.91 1.72
C LEU A 177 19.61 -3.88 1.14
N HIS A 178 19.44 -4.20 -0.14
CA HIS A 178 18.11 -4.34 -0.75
C HIS A 178 17.25 -5.30 0.08
N GLN A 179 17.75 -6.51 0.34
CA GLN A 179 17.01 -7.51 1.12
C GLN A 179 16.70 -7.03 2.55
N ALA A 180 17.63 -6.31 3.20
CA ALA A 180 17.39 -5.73 4.53
C ALA A 180 16.23 -4.72 4.51
N VAL A 181 16.15 -3.87 3.48
CA VAL A 181 15.08 -2.87 3.32
C VAL A 181 13.75 -3.55 2.99
N GLU A 182 13.74 -4.53 2.08
CA GLU A 182 12.52 -5.29 1.73
C GLU A 182 11.91 -5.95 2.97
N GLN A 183 12.73 -6.66 3.77
CA GLN A 183 12.26 -7.32 4.98
C GLN A 183 11.80 -6.32 6.05
N SER A 184 12.46 -5.17 6.16
CA SER A 184 12.05 -4.10 7.09
C SER A 184 10.71 -3.50 6.70
N CYS A 185 10.47 -3.22 5.42
CA CYS A 185 9.18 -2.70 4.95
C CYS A 185 8.07 -3.73 5.15
N CYS A 186 8.31 -5.00 4.80
CA CYS A 186 7.36 -6.08 5.05
C CYS A 186 7.02 -6.24 6.54
N MET A 187 8.00 -6.06 7.42
CA MET A 187 7.80 -6.05 8.87
C MET A 187 6.88 -4.90 9.29
N LEU A 188 7.20 -3.67 8.86
CA LEU A 188 6.45 -2.48 9.22
C LEU A 188 5.00 -2.55 8.75
N VAL A 189 4.77 -2.95 7.49
CA VAL A 189 3.42 -3.14 6.94
C VAL A 189 2.62 -4.14 7.77
N ASN A 190 3.23 -5.26 8.17
CA ASN A 190 2.55 -6.27 8.97
C ASN A 190 2.26 -5.80 10.40
N VAL A 191 3.24 -5.16 11.05
CA VAL A 191 3.09 -4.68 12.43
C VAL A 191 2.10 -3.51 12.52
N CYS A 192 2.20 -2.54 11.60
CA CYS A 192 1.41 -1.31 11.64
C CYS A 192 0.01 -1.48 11.06
N MET A 193 -0.17 -2.31 10.03
CA MET A 193 -1.46 -2.48 9.35
C MET A 193 -2.13 -3.83 9.66
N GLY A 194 -1.40 -4.81 10.18
CA GLY A 194 -1.88 -6.20 10.26
C GLY A 194 -1.93 -6.91 8.90
N TYR A 195 -1.26 -6.34 7.88
CA TYR A 195 -1.26 -6.85 6.51
C TYR A 195 0.03 -7.60 6.18
N ARG A 196 -0.11 -8.86 5.74
CA ARG A 196 1.03 -9.62 5.21
C ARG A 196 1.20 -9.33 3.73
N SER A 197 2.14 -8.45 3.41
CA SER A 197 2.53 -8.17 2.02
C SER A 197 3.35 -9.30 1.41
N ASP A 198 2.99 -9.69 0.19
CA ASP A 198 3.78 -10.54 -0.71
C ASP A 198 4.43 -9.70 -1.85
N ILE A 199 4.44 -8.37 -1.73
CA ILE A 199 5.11 -7.45 -2.66
C ILE A 199 6.62 -7.55 -2.46
N HIS A 200 7.36 -7.80 -3.54
CA HIS A 200 8.84 -7.82 -3.54
C HIS A 200 9.49 -6.55 -4.11
N ASN A 201 8.71 -5.69 -4.80
CA ASN A 201 9.23 -4.43 -5.30
C ASN A 201 9.36 -3.42 -4.14
N ILE A 202 10.59 -3.02 -3.81
CA ILE A 202 10.87 -2.08 -2.72
C ILE A 202 10.15 -0.75 -2.91
N GLY A 203 10.13 -0.19 -4.13
CA GLY A 203 9.43 1.07 -4.39
C GLY A 203 7.95 1.00 -4.04
N ARG A 204 7.28 -0.11 -4.35
CA ARG A 204 5.88 -0.38 -3.95
C ARG A 204 5.73 -0.60 -2.45
N LEU A 205 6.65 -1.33 -1.82
CA LEU A 205 6.65 -1.52 -0.36
C LEU A 205 6.84 -0.20 0.40
N LEU A 206 7.76 0.65 -0.04
CA LEU A 206 7.98 1.98 0.54
C LEU A 206 6.75 2.88 0.35
N ARG A 207 6.13 2.85 -0.84
CA ARG A 207 4.85 3.52 -1.07
C ARG A 207 3.78 3.03 -0.11
N LEU A 208 3.63 1.72 0.08
CA LEU A 208 2.69 1.12 1.02
C LEU A 208 2.97 1.54 2.47
N CYS A 209 4.25 1.63 2.87
CA CYS A 209 4.64 2.18 4.18
C CYS A 209 4.20 3.64 4.34
N GLY A 210 4.10 4.40 3.25
CA GLY A 210 3.53 5.74 3.22
C GLY A 210 2.13 5.85 3.82
N CYS A 211 1.34 4.76 3.82
CA CYS A 211 0.00 4.74 4.39
C CYS A 211 -0.05 4.99 5.91
N PHE A 212 1.05 4.69 6.63
CA PHE A 212 1.16 4.91 8.08
C PHE A 212 2.39 5.72 8.47
N TYR A 213 3.33 5.94 7.54
CA TYR A 213 4.51 6.76 7.73
C TYR A 213 4.76 7.63 6.48
N PRO A 214 4.18 8.84 6.38
CA PRO A 214 4.31 9.69 5.19
C PRO A 214 5.76 9.99 4.77
N GLY A 215 6.71 9.94 5.71
CA GLY A 215 8.14 10.11 5.43
C GLY A 215 8.84 8.90 4.80
N ALA A 216 8.15 7.78 4.56
CA ALA A 216 8.76 6.53 4.09
C ALA A 216 9.52 6.72 2.76
N ALA A 217 8.93 7.45 1.81
CA ALA A 217 9.55 7.70 0.51
C ALA A 217 10.79 8.59 0.60
N ALA A 218 10.91 9.44 1.63
CA ALA A 218 12.05 10.31 1.82
C ALA A 218 13.32 9.57 2.31
N LEU A 219 13.16 8.36 2.85
CA LEU A 219 14.30 7.52 3.30
C LEU A 219 15.16 7.04 2.14
N PHE A 220 14.55 6.84 0.96
CA PHE A 220 15.22 6.39 -0.26
C PHE A 220 14.79 7.27 -1.43
N PRO A 221 15.34 8.49 -1.55
CA PRO A 221 14.96 9.39 -2.62
C PRO A 221 15.36 8.78 -3.98
N GLN A 222 14.37 8.39 -4.77
CA GLN A 222 14.54 7.84 -6.13
C GLN A 222 14.85 8.96 -7.14
N ARG A 223 15.96 9.68 -6.94
CA ARG A 223 16.38 10.83 -7.78
C ARG A 223 17.20 10.42 -9.00
N THR A 224 17.43 9.12 -9.18
CA THR A 224 18.19 8.56 -10.29
C THR A 224 17.39 7.43 -10.91
N GLN A 225 17.40 7.31 -12.24
CA GLN A 225 16.85 6.15 -12.93
C GLN A 225 17.59 4.88 -12.48
N GLU A 226 16.85 3.79 -12.28
CA GLU A 226 17.41 2.45 -12.03
C GLU A 226 18.14 1.91 -13.26
#